data_AF-A0A432ZEC6-F1
#
_entry.id   AF-A0A432ZEC6-F1
#
_cell.length_a   1.000
_cell.length_b   1.000
_cell.length_c   1.000
_cell.angle_alpha   90.00
_cell.angle_beta   90.00
_cell.angle_gamma   90.00
#
_symmetry.space_group_name_H-M   'P 1'
#
loop_
_entity.id
_entity.type
_entity.pdbx_description
1 polymer ?
#
loop_
_entity_poly.entity_id
_entity_poly.type
_entity_poly.pdbx_seq_one_letter_code
_entity_poly.pdbx_strand_id
1 'polypeptide(L)'
;MNKDIFLKIGQVLGPVIGILIALVSLNFFRASLAGNDEAIGFGMLLPLYLVQVVPLFLIYTFTTAVTTFVLYKQKHNQDMFASEGAWNLLYKVNFAVTLIGLALFGVPFLLSIFTFLTFLTFQ
;
A
#
# COMPACT_ATOMS: atom_id res chain seq x y z
N MET A 1 -3.28 -27.91 -2.71
CA MET A 1 -4.29 -27.14 -1.93
C MET A 1 -3.80 -25.70 -1.78
N ASN A 2 -4.65 -24.71 -2.07
CA ASN A 2 -4.58 -23.30 -1.60
C ASN A 2 -3.77 -22.21 -2.33
N LYS A 3 -3.23 -22.40 -3.56
CA LYS A 3 -2.61 -21.26 -4.30
C LYS A 3 -3.61 -20.12 -4.57
N ASP A 4 -4.87 -20.46 -4.77
CA ASP A 4 -5.94 -19.48 -5.02
C ASP A 4 -6.45 -18.79 -3.76
N ILE A 5 -6.14 -19.30 -2.57
CA ILE A 5 -6.59 -18.65 -1.32
C ILE A 5 -5.95 -17.27 -1.19
N PHE A 6 -4.66 -17.13 -1.49
CA PHE A 6 -3.99 -15.83 -1.43
C PHE A 6 -4.58 -14.84 -2.44
N LEU A 7 -4.96 -15.30 -3.63
CA LEU A 7 -5.60 -14.47 -4.64
C LEU A 7 -7.01 -14.05 -4.20
N LYS A 8 -7.82 -14.97 -3.68
CA LYS A 8 -9.16 -14.68 -3.16
C LYS A 8 -9.10 -13.72 -1.96
N ILE A 9 -8.19 -13.96 -1.02
CA ILE A 9 -7.96 -13.08 0.12
C ILE A 9 -7.54 -11.70 -0.37
N GLY A 10 -6.60 -11.60 -1.31
CA GLY A 10 -6.16 -10.32 -1.86
C GLY A 10 -7.27 -9.59 -2.62
N GLN A 11 -8.14 -10.31 -3.33
CA GLN A 11 -9.30 -9.74 -4.03
C GLN A 11 -10.38 -9.20 -3.07
N VAL A 12 -10.51 -9.77 -1.87
CA VAL A 12 -11.47 -9.29 -0.86
C VAL A 12 -10.85 -8.20 0.01
N LEU A 13 -9.63 -8.41 0.51
CA LEU A 13 -8.95 -7.47 1.39
C LEU A 13 -8.48 -6.22 0.65
N GLY A 14 -8.09 -6.33 -0.63
CA GLY A 14 -7.63 -5.20 -1.43
C GLY A 14 -8.65 -4.05 -1.48
N PRO A 15 -9.89 -4.30 -1.95
CA PRO A 15 -10.95 -3.30 -1.94
C PRO A 15 -11.27 -2.76 -0.54
N VAL A 16 -11.32 -3.63 0.47
CA VAL A 16 -11.58 -3.21 1.86
C VAL A 16 -10.52 -2.24 2.36
N ILE A 17 -9.24 -2.57 2.18
CA ILE A 17 -8.13 -1.70 2.59
C ILE A 17 -8.11 -0.42 1.74
N GLY A 18 -8.40 -0.50 0.44
CA GLY A 18 -8.52 0.66 -0.43
C GLY A 18 -9.62 1.64 0.01
N ILE A 19 -10.78 1.12 0.42
CA ILE A 19 -11.87 1.92 1.00
C ILE A 19 -11.41 2.57 2.31
N LEU A 20 -10.73 1.85 3.18
CA LEU A 20 -10.20 2.41 4.44
C LEU A 20 -9.20 3.54 4.19
N ILE A 21 -8.28 3.38 3.23
CA ILE A 21 -7.34 4.45 2.82
C ILE A 21 -8.14 5.67 2.34
N ALA A 22 -9.13 5.49 1.46
CA ALA A 22 -9.95 6.58 0.96
C ALA A 22 -10.72 7.31 2.08
N LEU A 23 -11.28 6.56 3.04
CA LEU A 23 -11.98 7.14 4.19
C LEU A 23 -11.04 7.96 5.09
N VAL A 24 -9.85 7.45 5.39
CA VAL A 24 -8.83 8.16 6.17
C VAL A 24 -8.41 9.44 5.44
N SER A 25 -8.18 9.38 4.12
CA SER A 25 -7.85 10.57 3.32
C SER A 25 -8.99 11.58 3.29
N LEU A 26 -10.25 11.15 3.11
CA LEU A 26 -11.42 12.04 3.13
C LEU A 26 -11.59 12.73 4.48
N ASN A 27 -11.39 12.00 5.58
CA ASN A 27 -11.44 12.59 6.93
C ASN A 27 -10.33 13.61 7.15
N PHE A 28 -9.12 13.34 6.67
CA PHE A 28 -8.03 14.31 6.70
C PHE A 28 -8.36 15.58 5.90
N PHE A 29 -8.87 15.45 4.66
CA PHE A 29 -9.25 16.61 3.86
C PHE A 29 -10.38 17.42 4.51
N ARG A 30 -11.40 16.76 5.06
CA ARG A 30 -12.48 17.45 5.79
C ARG A 30 -11.95 18.21 7.00
N ALA A 31 -11.09 17.58 7.80
CA ALA A 31 -10.47 18.22 8.97
C ALA A 31 -9.54 19.38 8.56
N SER A 32 -8.78 19.20 7.47
CA SER A 32 -7.90 20.23 6.91
C SER A 32 -8.65 21.44 6.35
N LEU A 33 -9.85 21.24 5.78
CA LEU A 33 -10.67 22.32 5.23
C LEU A 33 -11.52 23.03 6.30
N ALA A 34 -11.90 22.31 7.36
CA ALA A 34 -12.66 22.86 8.49
C ALA A 34 -11.78 23.53 9.55
N GLY A 35 -10.45 23.42 9.43
CA GLY A 35 -9.50 23.99 10.38
C GLY A 35 -9.40 25.51 10.27
N ASN A 36 -10.29 26.23 10.95
CA ASN A 36 -9.94 27.51 11.57
C ASN A 36 -9.03 27.21 12.77
N ASP A 37 -8.07 28.11 13.03
CA ASP A 37 -6.86 28.04 13.86
C ASP A 37 -6.91 27.38 15.28
N GLU A 38 -8.00 26.77 15.75
CA GLU A 38 -8.16 26.35 17.14
C GLU A 38 -8.35 24.83 17.39
N ALA A 39 -8.58 23.96 16.41
CA ALA A 39 -9.01 22.59 16.74
C ALA A 39 -7.90 21.54 16.89
N ILE A 40 -6.84 21.60 16.08
CA ILE A 40 -5.59 20.82 16.11
C ILE A 40 -4.78 21.51 15.02
N GLY A 41 -3.75 22.31 15.37
CA GLY A 41 -2.97 23.04 14.38
C GLY A 41 -2.53 22.11 13.24
N PHE A 42 -2.47 22.61 12.01
CA PHE A 42 -2.14 21.81 10.80
C PHE A 42 -0.90 20.91 11.00
N GLY A 43 0.05 21.34 11.85
CA GLY A 43 1.22 20.58 12.26
C GLY A 43 0.96 19.24 12.99
N MET A 44 -0.22 19.03 13.58
CA MET A 44 -0.63 17.77 14.22
C MET A 44 -1.60 16.93 13.37
N LEU A 45 -2.36 17.54 12.44
CA LEU A 45 -3.24 16.81 11.52
C LEU A 45 -2.45 15.87 10.60
N LEU A 46 -1.30 16.34 10.10
CA LEU A 46 -0.46 15.55 9.21
C LEU A 46 0.15 14.32 9.90
N PRO A 47 0.77 14.42 11.10
CA PRO A 47 1.21 13.24 11.86
C PRO A 47 0.10 12.22 12.14
N LEU A 48 -1.09 12.68 12.55
CA LEU A 48 -2.23 11.79 12.80
C LEU A 48 -2.68 11.06 11.53
N TYR A 49 -2.72 11.77 10.40
CA TYR A 49 -2.99 11.17 9.11
C TYR A 49 -1.93 10.13 8.74
N LEU A 50 -0.64 10.43 8.91
CA LEU A 50 0.44 9.50 8.61
C LEU A 50 0.35 8.24 9.48
N VAL A 51 0.12 8.35 10.79
CA VAL A 51 -0.02 7.19 11.68
C VAL A 51 -1.18 6.28 11.27
N GLN A 52 -2.25 6.83 10.69
CA GLN A 52 -3.40 6.05 10.24
C GLN A 52 -3.21 5.47 8.83
N VAL A 53 -2.70 6.27 7.89
CA VAL A 53 -2.66 5.89 6.48
C VAL A 53 -1.47 4.98 6.16
N VAL A 54 -0.33 5.14 6.84
CA VAL A 54 0.91 4.41 6.53
C VAL A 54 0.76 2.91 6.79
N PRO A 55 0.23 2.44 7.93
CA PRO A 55 -0.01 1.01 8.14
C PRO A 55 -0.96 0.41 7.11
N LEU A 56 -2.02 1.14 6.72
CA LEU A 56 -2.97 0.69 5.71
C LEU A 56 -2.29 0.55 4.34
N PHE A 57 -1.48 1.53 3.94
CA PHE A 57 -0.71 1.48 2.70
C PHE A 57 0.31 0.34 2.69
N LEU A 58 0.99 0.08 3.81
CA LEU A 58 1.95 -1.02 3.92
C LEU A 58 1.27 -2.38 3.77
N ILE A 59 0.15 -2.59 4.47
CA ILE A 59 -0.64 -3.83 4.37
C ILE A 59 -1.16 -4.01 2.94
N TYR A 60 -1.66 -2.94 2.32
CA TYR A 60 -2.15 -2.96 0.94
C TYR A 60 -1.03 -3.35 -0.03
N THR A 61 0.11 -2.66 0.05
CA THR A 61 1.28 -2.87 -0.82
C THR A 61 1.83 -4.29 -0.68
N PHE A 62 1.91 -4.79 0.56
CA PHE A 62 2.34 -6.16 0.83
C PHE A 62 1.38 -7.19 0.23
N THR A 63 0.07 -6.98 0.39
CA THR A 63 -0.96 -7.86 -0.16
C THR A 63 -0.91 -7.87 -1.70
N THR A 64 -0.71 -6.70 -2.34
CA THR A 64 -0.53 -6.61 -3.79
C THR A 64 0.77 -7.24 -4.26
N ALA A 65 1.87 -7.13 -3.50
CA ALA A 65 3.14 -7.76 -3.85
C ALA A 65 3.03 -9.30 -3.81
N VAL A 66 2.43 -9.84 -2.74
CA VAL A 66 2.21 -11.29 -2.58
C VAL A 66 1.30 -11.81 -3.70
N THR A 67 0.19 -11.13 -4.00
CA THR A 67 -0.71 -11.54 -5.08
C THR A 67 -0.05 -11.42 -6.46
N THR A 68 0.73 -10.38 -6.72
CA THR A 68 1.53 -10.24 -7.96
C THR A 68 2.50 -11.40 -8.13
N PHE A 69 3.19 -11.79 -7.05
CA PHE A 69 4.12 -12.92 -7.08
C PHE A 69 3.41 -14.25 -7.36
N VAL A 70 2.24 -14.47 -6.74
CA VAL A 70 1.42 -15.66 -7.00
C VAL A 70 0.94 -15.69 -8.45
N LEU A 71 0.44 -14.56 -8.98
CA LEU A 71 0.05 -14.44 -10.39
C LEU A 71 1.24 -14.76 -11.30
N TYR A 72 2.40 -14.14 -11.07
CA TYR A 72 3.62 -14.38 -11.86
C TYR A 72 4.00 -15.86 -11.89
N LYS A 73 3.97 -16.54 -10.74
CA LYS A 73 4.25 -17.97 -10.65
C LYS A 73 3.20 -18.84 -11.35
N GLN A 74 1.93 -18.43 -11.35
CA GLN A 74 0.85 -19.13 -12.06
C GLN A 74 0.97 -19.02 -13.58
N LYS A 75 1.40 -17.86 -14.11
CA LYS A 75 1.64 -17.67 -15.56
C LYS A 75 2.59 -18.72 -16.15
N HIS A 76 3.62 -19.11 -15.39
CA HIS A 76 4.59 -20.12 -15.81
C HIS A 76 4.15 -21.58 -15.59
N ASN A 77 3.04 -21.83 -14.88
CA ASN A 77 2.58 -23.18 -14.53
C ASN A 77 1.25 -23.59 -15.18
N GLN A 78 0.81 -22.93 -16.26
CA GLN A 78 -0.41 -23.20 -17.04
C GLN A 78 -1.78 -23.11 -16.32
N ASP A 79 -1.82 -23.07 -14.98
CA ASP A 79 -3.05 -22.85 -14.21
C ASP A 79 -3.38 -21.35 -14.09
N MET A 80 -4.03 -20.78 -15.11
CA MET A 80 -4.50 -19.39 -15.06
C MET A 80 -5.79 -19.27 -14.24
N PHE A 81 -5.76 -18.41 -13.21
CA PHE A 81 -6.90 -18.14 -12.33
C PHE A 81 -8.07 -17.39 -13.01
N ALA A 82 -7.83 -16.71 -14.13
CA ALA A 82 -8.82 -15.92 -14.87
C ALA A 82 -8.53 -16.01 -16.37
N SER A 83 -9.46 -15.51 -17.20
CA SER A 83 -9.21 -15.36 -18.64
C SER A 83 -7.94 -14.54 -18.87
N GLU A 84 -7.20 -14.85 -19.94
CA GLU A 84 -5.87 -14.28 -20.22
C GLU A 84 -5.86 -12.74 -20.18
N GLY A 85 -6.92 -12.10 -20.67
CA GLY A 85 -7.11 -10.64 -20.60
C GLY A 85 -7.29 -10.10 -19.18
N ALA A 86 -8.16 -10.71 -18.38
CA ALA A 86 -8.39 -10.30 -16.99
C ALA A 86 -7.16 -10.57 -16.11
N TRP A 87 -6.46 -11.67 -16.36
CA TRP A 87 -5.19 -12.00 -15.70
C TRP A 87 -4.13 -10.93 -16.00
N ASN A 88 -3.97 -10.54 -17.26
CA ASN A 88 -2.98 -9.52 -17.67
C ASN A 88 -3.32 -8.15 -17.06
N LEU A 89 -4.60 -7.79 -16.98
CA LEU A 89 -5.05 -6.58 -16.31
C LEU A 89 -4.70 -6.59 -14.82
N LEU A 90 -5.07 -7.66 -14.10
CA LEU A 90 -4.79 -7.80 -12.67
C LEU A 90 -3.29 -7.76 -12.37
N TYR A 91 -2.47 -8.43 -13.18
CA TYR A 91 -1.02 -8.41 -13.04
C TYR A 91 -0.46 -6.98 -13.22
N LYS A 92 -0.87 -6.27 -14.28
CA LYS A 92 -0.41 -4.89 -14.53
C LYS A 92 -0.82 -3.93 -13.42
N VAL A 93 -2.08 -4.01 -12.96
CA VAL A 93 -2.58 -3.16 -11.88
C VAL A 93 -1.84 -3.43 -10.58
N ASN A 94 -1.72 -4.69 -10.15
CA ASN A 94 -1.01 -5.02 -8.91
C ASN A 94 0.48 -4.66 -8.99
N PHE A 95 1.12 -4.84 -10.15
CA PHE A 95 2.51 -4.44 -10.35
C PHE A 95 2.70 -2.93 -10.26
N ALA A 96 1.83 -2.14 -10.92
CA ALA A 96 1.86 -0.68 -10.85
C ALA A 96 1.66 -0.17 -9.42
N VAL A 97 0.67 -0.72 -8.70
CA VAL A 97 0.41 -0.39 -7.29
C VAL A 97 1.61 -0.73 -6.41
N THR A 98 2.24 -1.89 -6.65
CA THR A 98 3.45 -2.30 -5.91
C THR A 98 4.59 -1.32 -6.14
N LEU A 99 4.83 -0.89 -7.39
CA LEU A 99 5.86 0.11 -7.72
C LEU A 99 5.57 1.47 -7.06
N ILE A 100 4.32 1.94 -7.12
CA ILE A 100 3.92 3.20 -6.49
C ILE A 100 4.12 3.12 -4.96
N GLY A 101 3.69 2.04 -4.33
CA GLY A 101 3.91 1.82 -2.90
C GLY A 101 5.40 1.81 -2.54
N LEU A 102 6.23 1.17 -3.36
CA LEU A 102 7.67 1.11 -3.14
C LEU A 102 8.37 2.46 -3.35
N ALA A 103 7.92 3.27 -4.32
CA ALA A 103 8.44 4.62 -4.53
C ALA A 103 8.04 5.59 -3.41
N LEU A 104 6.77 5.54 -2.96
CA LEU A 104 6.26 6.43 -1.93
C LEU A 104 6.73 6.08 -0.52
N PHE A 105 6.95 4.78 -0.23
CA PHE A 105 7.34 4.33 1.12
C PHE A 105 8.69 3.64 1.16
N GLY A 106 8.98 2.76 0.21
CA GLY A 106 10.25 2.03 0.19
C GLY A 106 11.46 2.95 0.05
N VAL A 107 11.42 3.94 -0.85
CA VAL A 107 12.53 4.88 -1.05
C VAL A 107 12.76 5.77 0.18
N PRO A 108 11.75 6.47 0.74
CA PRO A 108 11.95 7.25 1.96
C PRO A 108 12.37 6.39 3.16
N PHE A 109 11.84 5.17 3.29
CA PHE A 109 12.22 4.24 4.34
C PHE A 109 13.69 3.81 4.24
N LEU A 110 14.15 3.41 3.04
CA LEU A 110 15.55 3.05 2.81
C LEU A 110 16.49 4.23 3.03
N LEU A 111 16.11 5.44 2.61
CA LEU A 111 16.86 6.66 2.91
C LEU A 111 16.94 6.89 4.42
N SER A 112 15.83 6.74 5.15
CA SER A 112 15.81 6.92 6.61
C SER A 112 16.71 5.92 7.34
N ILE A 113 16.70 4.64 6.92
CA ILE A 113 17.60 3.61 7.44
C ILE A 113 19.05 3.98 7.14
N PHE A 114 19.35 4.36 5.90
CA PHE A 114 20.72 4.73 5.51
C PHE A 114 21.23 5.91 6.32
N THR A 115 20.42 6.96 6.49
CA THR A 115 20.74 8.10 7.36
C THR A 115 20.98 7.67 8.80
N PHE A 116 20.11 6.82 9.37
CA PHE A 116 20.24 6.34 10.75
C PHE A 116 21.51 5.49 10.95
N LEU A 117 21.79 4.56 10.04
CA LEU A 117 23.00 3.74 10.06
C LEU A 117 24.25 4.60 9.91
N THR A 118 24.23 5.58 9.02
CA THR A 118 25.34 6.53 8.85
C THR A 118 25.57 7.30 10.16
N PHE A 119 24.52 7.81 10.78
CA PHE A 119 24.61 8.55 12.05
C PHE A 119 25.17 7.71 13.20
N LEU A 120 24.77 6.43 13.31
CA LEU A 120 25.32 5.48 14.28
C LEU A 120 26.78 5.12 14.04
N THR A 121 27.27 5.22 12.81
CA THR A 121 28.65 4.86 12.45
C THR A 121 29.64 6.00 12.77
N PHE A 122 29.15 7.23 12.94
CA PHE A 122 29.95 8.42 13.26
C PHE A 122 29.82 8.89 14.73
N GLN A 123 29.18 8.10 15.59
CA GLN A 123 29.22 8.23 17.05
C GLN A 123 30.23 7.24 17.64
#